data_AF-A0A8H4BPY5-F1
#
_entry.id   AF-A0A8H4BPY5-F1
#
_cell.length_a   1.000
_cell.length_b   1.000
_cell.length_c   1.000
_cell.angle_alpha   90.00
_cell.angle_beta   90.00
_cell.angle_gamma   90.00
#
_symmetry.space_group_name_H-M   'P 1'
#
loop_
_entity.id
_entity.type
_entity.pdbx_description
1 polymer ?
#
loop_
_entity_poly.entity_id
_entity_poly.type
_entity_poly.pdbx_seq_one_letter_code
_entity_poly.pdbx_strand_id
1 'polypeptide(L)'
;MQRVTATEDLTSVEWRDTNWLERVGGFQNQQMVLDYFALSPFWDRHCNNQVLSMQTQYNDLRQPYEATVEALRKMTGIEFAVVHDQPPVWIIQKRYRRGPAPDDVNPIATYYIMGANVYQSPTIYSVIANRLLTSLFHVNSAFKETQSMMDFHPAKGYSWKTSADTSKKSASSSEKSPLTAKSASTNTASTSHTAKSNLRAQETQVFRHWMDRAIETASIKVTQARQIIDTPESEKMNATGAIDSPNSQLRDDISGKRSRKRMDEGNTTNRKKKATK
;
A
#
# COMPACT_ATOMS: atom_id res chain seq x y z
N MET A 1 18.69 -28.72 -22.12
CA MET A 1 17.81 -27.55 -22.00
C MET A 1 17.12 -27.61 -20.65
N GLN A 2 17.66 -26.93 -19.64
CA GLN A 2 16.98 -26.80 -18.34
C GLN A 2 15.72 -25.96 -18.54
N ARG A 3 14.58 -26.51 -18.11
CA ARG A 3 13.31 -25.77 -18.05
C ARG A 3 13.54 -24.55 -17.16
N VAL A 4 13.26 -23.36 -17.66
CA VAL A 4 13.05 -22.18 -16.84
C VAL A 4 11.88 -22.53 -15.93
N THR A 5 12.16 -22.89 -14.67
CA THR A 5 11.12 -23.05 -13.67
C THR A 5 10.41 -21.71 -13.60
N ALA A 6 9.10 -21.69 -13.84
CA ALA A 6 8.30 -20.49 -13.64
C ALA A 6 8.61 -19.98 -12.24
N THR A 7 9.32 -18.86 -12.14
CA THR A 7 9.57 -18.19 -10.87
C THR A 7 8.19 -17.84 -10.34
N GLU A 8 7.74 -18.53 -9.30
CA GLU A 8 6.45 -18.24 -8.66
C GLU A 8 6.39 -16.74 -8.39
N ASP A 9 5.28 -16.10 -8.76
CA ASP A 9 5.11 -14.67 -8.53
C ASP A 9 4.81 -14.43 -7.04
N LEU A 10 5.88 -14.21 -6.26
CA LEU A 10 5.76 -13.96 -4.83
C LEU A 10 5.35 -12.50 -4.50
N THR A 11 4.99 -11.67 -5.49
CA THR A 11 4.54 -10.28 -5.24
C THR A 11 3.23 -10.18 -4.48
N SER A 12 2.44 -11.26 -4.46
CA SER A 12 1.16 -11.34 -3.72
C SER A 12 1.29 -11.97 -2.32
N VAL A 13 2.47 -12.49 -1.98
CA VAL A 13 2.70 -13.24 -0.74
C VAL A 13 3.30 -12.31 0.31
N GLU A 14 2.84 -12.45 1.54
CA GLU A 14 3.51 -11.88 2.71
C GLU A 14 4.18 -12.97 3.53
N TRP A 15 5.33 -12.65 4.11
CA TRP A 15 6.02 -13.53 5.05
C TRP A 15 6.30 -12.80 6.35
N ARG A 16 6.15 -13.51 7.48
CA ARG A 16 6.47 -13.01 8.82
C ARG A 16 6.86 -14.15 9.75
N ASP A 17 7.85 -13.90 10.59
CA ASP A 17 8.19 -14.72 11.74
C ASP A 17 8.29 -13.82 12.98
N THR A 18 7.32 -13.94 13.89
CA THR A 18 7.27 -13.15 15.12
C THR A 18 8.14 -13.75 16.22
N ASN A 19 8.37 -15.06 16.19
CA ASN A 19 9.10 -15.79 17.23
C ASN A 19 10.60 -15.51 17.15
N TRP A 20 11.13 -15.29 15.95
CA TRP A 20 12.48 -14.76 15.77
C TRP A 20 12.61 -13.35 16.35
N LEU A 21 11.64 -12.47 16.08
CA LEU A 21 11.70 -11.07 16.50
C LEU A 21 11.64 -10.92 18.02
N GLU A 22 10.84 -11.75 18.70
CA GLU A 22 10.78 -11.83 20.17
C GLU A 22 12.11 -12.22 20.80
N ARG A 23 12.87 -13.12 20.17
CA ARG A 23 14.20 -13.52 20.65
C ARG A 23 15.26 -12.44 20.50
N VAL A 24 15.23 -11.71 19.38
CA VAL A 24 16.26 -10.72 19.02
C VAL A 24 15.97 -9.33 19.60
N GLY A 25 14.71 -9.04 19.94
CA GLY A 25 14.32 -7.75 20.53
C GLY A 25 14.21 -6.62 19.51
N GLY A 26 13.88 -6.94 18.25
CA GLY A 26 13.60 -5.97 17.18
C GLY A 26 14.75 -5.68 16.22
N PHE A 27 14.49 -4.81 15.23
CA PHE A 27 15.44 -4.40 14.21
C PHE A 27 16.28 -3.20 14.68
N GLN A 28 17.46 -3.48 15.24
CA GLN A 28 18.38 -2.45 15.72
C GLN A 28 19.48 -2.12 14.70
N ASN A 29 19.87 -3.11 13.90
CA ASN A 29 20.99 -3.03 12.97
C ASN A 29 20.63 -3.64 11.61
N GLN A 30 21.26 -3.13 10.54
CA GLN A 30 21.12 -3.65 9.18
C GLN A 30 21.43 -5.15 9.06
N GLN A 31 22.38 -5.63 9.86
CA GLN A 31 22.68 -7.07 9.91
C GLN A 31 21.51 -7.89 10.42
N MET A 32 20.83 -7.44 11.47
CA MET A 32 19.67 -8.17 12.01
C MET A 32 18.53 -8.21 11.01
N VAL A 33 18.36 -7.15 10.23
CA VAL A 33 17.37 -7.05 9.16
C VAL A 33 17.68 -8.04 8.03
N LEU A 34 18.94 -8.17 7.63
CA LEU A 34 19.37 -9.18 6.65
C LEU A 34 19.27 -10.61 7.18
N ASP A 35 19.66 -10.84 8.43
CA ASP A 35 19.56 -12.14 9.10
C ASP A 35 18.09 -12.59 9.18
N TYR A 36 17.17 -11.67 9.46
CA TYR A 36 15.72 -11.91 9.41
C TYR A 36 15.23 -12.21 8.00
N PHE A 37 15.66 -11.41 7.02
CA PHE A 37 15.27 -11.59 5.63
C PHE A 37 15.78 -12.92 5.04
N ALA A 38 16.90 -13.46 5.54
CA ALA A 38 17.45 -14.75 5.12
C ALA A 38 16.60 -15.99 5.52
N LEU A 39 15.65 -15.81 6.45
CA LEU A 39 14.65 -16.82 6.81
C LEU A 39 13.44 -16.80 5.88
N SER A 40 13.26 -15.72 5.13
CA SER A 40 12.12 -15.54 4.23
C SER A 40 12.24 -16.40 2.96
N PRO A 41 11.12 -16.77 2.31
CA PRO A 41 11.12 -17.47 1.02
C PRO A 41 11.68 -16.60 -0.11
N PHE A 42 11.82 -15.29 0.10
CA PHE A 42 12.42 -14.36 -0.85
C PHE A 42 13.95 -14.47 -0.90
N TRP A 43 14.55 -15.14 0.10
CA TRP A 43 15.99 -15.33 0.17
C TRP A 43 16.48 -16.35 -0.86
N ASP A 44 17.48 -15.95 -1.64
CA ASP A 44 18.13 -16.82 -2.60
C ASP A 44 19.32 -17.52 -1.93
N ARG A 45 19.27 -18.85 -1.81
CA ARG A 45 20.36 -19.64 -1.20
C ARG A 45 21.66 -19.60 -2.00
N HIS A 46 21.61 -19.20 -3.28
CA HIS A 46 22.79 -19.06 -4.14
C HIS A 46 23.37 -17.64 -4.13
N CYS A 47 22.85 -16.72 -3.31
CA CYS A 47 23.39 -15.37 -3.25
C CYS A 47 24.76 -15.32 -2.58
N ASN A 48 25.55 -14.30 -2.92
CA ASN A 48 26.87 -14.05 -2.36
C ASN A 48 26.81 -13.83 -0.84
N ASN A 49 25.71 -13.26 -0.32
CA ASN A 49 25.52 -13.10 1.12
C ASN A 49 25.47 -14.44 1.86
N GLN A 50 24.85 -15.47 1.27
CA GLN A 50 24.82 -16.81 1.86
C GLN A 50 26.23 -17.42 1.87
N VAL A 51 26.98 -17.26 0.79
CA VAL A 51 28.37 -17.73 0.70
C VAL A 51 29.24 -17.07 1.77
N LEU A 52 29.15 -15.74 1.92
CA LEU A 52 29.87 -15.00 2.95
C LEU A 52 29.43 -15.41 4.35
N SER A 53 28.12 -15.56 4.59
CA SER A 53 27.59 -16.02 5.88
C SER A 53 28.18 -17.38 6.28
N MET A 54 28.30 -18.33 5.34
CA MET A 54 28.91 -19.64 5.59
C MET A 54 30.41 -19.55 5.85
N GLN A 55 31.11 -18.62 5.18
CA GLN A 55 32.56 -18.40 5.40
C GLN A 55 32.84 -17.77 6.77
N THR A 56 31.98 -16.87 7.24
CA THR A 56 32.19 -16.13 8.50
C THR A 56 31.57 -16.80 9.72
N GLN A 57 30.77 -17.86 9.55
CA GLN A 57 30.04 -18.51 10.65
C GLN A 57 30.96 -19.00 11.79
N TYR A 58 32.16 -19.45 11.46
CA TYR A 58 33.16 -19.95 12.42
C TYR A 58 34.27 -18.95 12.73
N ASN A 59 34.15 -17.70 12.26
CA ASN A 59 35.10 -16.68 12.63
C ASN A 59 34.67 -16.09 13.98
N ASP A 60 35.52 -16.23 15.00
CA ASP A 60 35.23 -15.82 16.39
C ASP A 60 34.84 -14.33 16.53
N LEU A 61 35.16 -13.51 15.51
CA LEU A 61 34.74 -12.13 15.40
C LEU A 61 33.65 -12.00 14.34
N ARG A 62 32.39 -11.87 14.78
CA ARG A 62 31.27 -11.54 13.90
C ARG A 62 31.60 -10.24 13.17
N GLN A 63 31.72 -10.30 11.85
CA GLN A 63 32.16 -9.14 11.07
C GLN A 63 31.09 -8.02 11.09
N PRO A 64 31.52 -6.75 11.19
CA PRO A 64 30.61 -5.62 11.06
C PRO A 64 29.98 -5.59 9.65
N TYR A 65 28.82 -4.92 9.52
CA TYR A 65 28.12 -4.77 8.24
C TYR A 65 29.00 -4.24 7.12
N GLU A 66 29.77 -3.19 7.41
CA GLU A 66 30.67 -2.57 6.43
C GLU A 66 31.66 -3.57 5.84
N ALA A 67 32.27 -4.44 6.66
CA ALA A 67 33.19 -5.45 6.19
C ALA A 67 32.51 -6.47 5.25
N THR A 68 31.24 -6.83 5.54
CA THR A 68 30.47 -7.71 4.65
C THR A 68 30.16 -7.03 3.32
N VAL A 69 29.86 -5.72 3.31
CA VAL A 69 29.62 -4.95 2.09
C VAL A 69 30.90 -4.84 1.24
N GLU A 70 32.05 -4.63 1.88
CA GLU A 70 33.34 -4.61 1.19
C GLU A 70 33.70 -5.96 0.59
N ALA A 71 33.40 -7.06 1.28
CA ALA A 71 33.58 -8.41 0.75
C ALA A 71 32.66 -8.67 -0.44
N LEU A 72 31.39 -8.26 -0.36
CA LEU A 72 30.43 -8.37 -1.46
C LEU A 72 30.88 -7.62 -2.71
N ARG A 73 31.50 -6.44 -2.57
CA ARG A 73 32.05 -5.67 -3.71
C ARG A 73 33.14 -6.42 -4.48
N LYS A 74 33.86 -7.35 -3.85
CA LYS A 74 34.91 -8.17 -4.49
C LYS A 74 34.34 -9.36 -5.26
N MET A 75 33.09 -9.72 -5.01
CA MET A 75 32.42 -10.86 -5.65
C MET A 75 31.54 -10.37 -6.81
N THR A 76 31.25 -11.24 -7.77
CA THR A 76 30.28 -10.98 -8.84
C THR A 76 29.11 -11.94 -8.68
N GLY A 77 27.87 -11.48 -8.91
CA GLY A 77 26.68 -12.32 -8.75
C GLY A 77 25.54 -11.63 -8.04
N ILE A 78 24.60 -12.44 -7.53
CA ILE A 78 23.41 -11.95 -6.82
C ILE A 78 23.81 -11.58 -5.39
N GLU A 79 23.48 -10.38 -4.97
CA GLU A 79 23.63 -9.93 -3.59
C GLU A 79 22.35 -9.24 -3.10
N PHE A 80 22.14 -9.30 -1.80
CA PHE A 80 21.10 -8.56 -1.09
C PHE A 80 21.76 -7.47 -0.26
N ALA A 81 21.18 -6.27 -0.31
CA ALA A 81 21.68 -5.18 0.49
C ALA A 81 20.57 -4.28 0.99
N VAL A 82 20.79 -3.70 2.16
CA VAL A 82 19.90 -2.72 2.75
C VAL A 82 20.22 -1.38 2.10
N VAL A 83 19.24 -0.82 1.37
CA VAL A 83 19.37 0.48 0.70
C VAL A 83 18.86 1.59 1.59
N HIS A 84 17.83 1.29 2.39
CA HIS A 84 17.20 2.24 3.29
C HIS A 84 17.06 1.66 4.69
N ASP A 85 17.50 2.46 5.66
CA ASP A 85 17.57 2.14 7.08
C ASP A 85 16.90 3.29 7.85
N GLN A 86 15.57 3.31 7.85
CA GLN A 86 14.78 4.22 8.68
C GLN A 86 13.64 3.48 9.35
N PRO A 87 13.73 3.20 10.67
CA PRO A 87 12.61 2.66 11.41
C PRO A 87 11.35 3.54 11.22
N PRO A 88 10.17 2.97 10.91
CA PRO A 88 9.80 1.56 11.01
C PRO A 88 9.92 0.74 9.70
N VAL A 89 10.49 1.27 8.62
CA VAL A 89 10.53 0.64 7.29
C VAL A 89 11.96 0.39 6.82
N TRP A 90 12.24 -0.86 6.45
CA TRP A 90 13.53 -1.26 5.92
C TRP A 90 13.39 -1.66 4.46
N ILE A 91 14.31 -1.21 3.60
CA ILE A 91 14.28 -1.55 2.17
C ILE A 91 15.51 -2.37 1.82
N ILE A 92 15.28 -3.58 1.32
CA ILE A 92 16.29 -4.51 0.86
C ILE A 92 16.18 -4.63 -0.65
N GLN A 93 17.31 -4.54 -1.34
CA GLN A 93 17.37 -4.69 -2.78
C GLN A 93 18.12 -5.97 -3.15
N LYS A 94 17.48 -6.82 -3.96
CA LYS A 94 18.15 -7.88 -4.70
C LYS A 94 18.77 -7.25 -5.94
N ARG A 95 20.09 -7.37 -6.05
CA ARG A 95 20.85 -6.79 -7.14
C ARG A 95 21.85 -7.80 -7.69
N TYR A 96 22.17 -7.64 -8.96
CA TYR A 96 23.21 -8.42 -9.63
C TYR A 96 24.41 -7.54 -9.90
N ARG A 97 25.53 -7.90 -9.28
CA ARG A 97 26.82 -7.23 -9.47
C ARG A 97 27.56 -7.87 -10.63
N ARG A 98 27.88 -7.06 -11.65
CA ARG A 98 28.66 -7.50 -12.83
C ARG A 98 30.16 -7.40 -12.61
N GLY A 99 30.59 -6.43 -11.80
CA GLY A 99 32.00 -6.14 -11.59
C GLY A 99 32.29 -5.49 -10.24
N PRO A 100 33.58 -5.26 -9.95
CA PRO A 100 34.05 -4.66 -8.69
C PRO A 100 33.82 -3.15 -8.61
N ALA A 101 33.48 -2.50 -9.74
CA ALA A 101 33.14 -1.07 -9.74
C ALA A 101 31.85 -0.82 -8.92
N PRO A 102 31.76 0.31 -8.20
CA PRO A 102 30.59 0.61 -7.38
C PRO A 102 29.31 0.75 -8.22
N ASP A 103 29.43 1.22 -9.46
CA ASP A 103 28.30 1.50 -10.36
C ASP A 103 27.82 0.28 -11.16
N ASP A 104 28.59 -0.83 -11.16
CA ASP A 104 28.29 -2.04 -11.94
C ASP A 104 27.26 -2.96 -11.26
N VAL A 105 26.16 -2.36 -10.82
CA VAL A 105 25.12 -3.00 -10.03
C VAL A 105 23.77 -2.85 -10.70
N ASN A 106 23.17 -3.97 -11.08
CA ASN A 106 21.82 -3.98 -11.68
C ASN A 106 20.76 -4.38 -10.63
N PRO A 107 19.83 -3.48 -10.26
CA PRO A 107 18.74 -3.84 -9.36
C PRO A 107 17.75 -4.78 -10.05
N ILE A 108 17.43 -5.91 -9.41
CA ILE A 108 16.50 -6.92 -9.92
C ILE A 108 15.13 -6.77 -9.26
N ALA A 109 15.11 -6.74 -7.93
CA ALA A 109 13.87 -6.68 -7.15
C ALA A 109 14.11 -5.90 -5.86
N THR A 110 13.04 -5.31 -5.33
CA THR A 110 13.07 -4.56 -4.08
C THR A 110 12.07 -5.20 -3.13
N TYR A 111 12.50 -5.41 -1.89
CA TYR A 111 11.72 -5.93 -0.79
C TYR A 111 11.68 -4.87 0.30
N TYR A 112 10.58 -4.82 1.03
CA TYR A 112 10.45 -3.91 2.14
C TYR A 112 9.90 -4.66 3.34
N ILE A 113 10.39 -4.28 4.52
CA ILE A 113 10.01 -4.86 5.80
C ILE A 113 9.33 -3.76 6.60
N MET A 114 8.09 -4.00 7.01
CA MET A 114 7.32 -3.09 7.87
C MET A 114 6.87 -3.84 9.11
N GLY A 115 7.31 -3.40 10.28
CA GLY A 115 7.12 -4.18 11.50
C GLY A 115 7.75 -5.56 11.31
N ALA A 116 6.98 -6.64 11.50
CA ALA A 116 7.43 -8.03 11.30
C ALA A 116 7.14 -8.61 9.90
N ASN A 117 6.56 -7.82 8.99
CA ASN A 117 6.10 -8.35 7.70
C ASN A 117 7.07 -7.99 6.58
N VAL A 118 7.43 -8.98 5.77
CA VAL A 118 8.28 -8.85 4.59
C VAL A 118 7.40 -8.94 3.33
N TYR A 119 7.55 -7.95 2.47
CA TYR A 119 6.82 -7.83 1.21
C TYR A 119 7.77 -7.66 0.04
N GLN A 120 7.43 -8.26 -1.10
CA GLN A 120 8.06 -7.95 -2.37
C GLN A 120 7.35 -6.75 -3.01
N SER A 121 8.12 -5.73 -3.40
CA SER A 121 7.58 -4.58 -4.12
C SER A 121 7.23 -4.99 -5.56
N PRO A 122 5.99 -4.75 -6.02
CA PRO A 122 5.66 -4.92 -7.43
C PRO A 122 6.36 -3.85 -8.28
N THR A 123 6.53 -4.14 -9.57
CA THR A 123 7.01 -3.14 -10.53
C THR A 123 5.94 -2.08 -10.78
N ILE A 124 6.33 -0.84 -11.05
CA ILE A 124 5.37 0.22 -11.41
C ILE A 124 4.56 -0.16 -12.66
N TYR A 125 5.18 -0.84 -13.61
CA TYR A 125 4.54 -1.34 -14.82
C TYR A 125 3.38 -2.28 -14.50
N SER A 126 3.61 -3.29 -13.67
CA SER A 126 2.55 -4.26 -13.31
C SER A 126 1.39 -3.59 -12.55
N VAL A 127 1.69 -2.63 -11.67
CA VAL A 127 0.65 -1.87 -10.96
C VAL A 127 -0.22 -1.07 -11.93
N ILE A 128 0.41 -0.33 -12.87
CA ILE A 128 -0.32 0.49 -13.85
C ILE A 128 -1.10 -0.40 -14.81
N ALA A 129 -0.48 -1.46 -15.34
CA ALA A 129 -1.12 -2.39 -16.26
C ALA A 129 -2.36 -3.04 -15.64
N ASN A 130 -2.26 -3.50 -14.39
CA ASN A 130 -3.39 -4.09 -13.68
C ASN A 130 -4.52 -3.06 -13.45
N ARG A 131 -4.19 -1.85 -13.01
CA ARG A 131 -5.21 -0.78 -12.81
C ARG A 131 -5.91 -0.40 -14.10
N LEU A 132 -5.17 -0.28 -15.21
CA LEU A 132 -5.71 0.03 -16.52
C LEU A 132 -6.59 -1.11 -17.03
N LEU A 133 -6.14 -2.35 -16.89
CA LEU A 133 -6.91 -3.54 -17.27
C LEU A 133 -8.21 -3.64 -16.50
N THR A 134 -8.19 -3.46 -15.18
CA THR A 134 -9.40 -3.47 -14.34
C THR A 134 -10.36 -2.34 -14.74
N SER A 135 -9.85 -1.15 -15.03
CA SER A 135 -10.68 -0.01 -15.48
C SER A 135 -11.35 -0.30 -16.82
N LEU A 136 -10.59 -0.79 -17.81
CA LEU A 136 -11.14 -1.18 -19.11
C LEU A 136 -12.13 -2.34 -19.01
N PHE A 137 -11.88 -3.29 -18.12
CA PHE A 137 -12.81 -4.38 -17.85
C PHE A 137 -14.16 -3.83 -17.37
N HIS A 138 -14.17 -2.93 -16.40
CA HIS A 138 -15.41 -2.32 -15.90
C HIS A 138 -16.12 -1.48 -16.97
N VAL A 139 -15.39 -0.71 -17.78
CA VAL A 139 -15.98 0.06 -18.89
C VAL A 139 -16.60 -0.86 -19.94
N ASN A 140 -15.91 -1.92 -20.32
CA ASN A 140 -16.41 -2.92 -21.28
C ASN A 140 -17.65 -3.64 -20.73
N SER A 141 -17.62 -4.03 -19.45
CA SER A 141 -18.78 -4.61 -18.78
C SER A 141 -19.98 -3.66 -18.77
N ALA A 142 -19.77 -2.39 -18.44
CA ALA A 142 -20.83 -1.37 -18.45
C ALA A 142 -21.39 -1.16 -19.87
N PHE A 143 -20.55 -1.13 -20.91
CA PHE A 143 -21.02 -1.03 -22.29
C PHE A 143 -21.83 -2.25 -22.72
N LYS A 144 -21.40 -3.47 -22.36
CA LYS A 144 -22.17 -4.70 -22.65
C LYS A 144 -23.54 -4.69 -21.98
N GLU A 145 -23.60 -4.26 -20.72
CA GLU A 145 -24.86 -4.12 -19.99
C GLU A 145 -25.75 -3.04 -20.61
N THR A 146 -25.19 -1.87 -20.89
CA THR A 146 -25.90 -0.75 -21.54
C THR A 146 -26.42 -1.12 -22.92
N GLN A 147 -25.63 -1.82 -23.73
CA GLN A 147 -26.02 -2.31 -25.05
C GLN A 147 -27.18 -3.31 -24.97
N SER A 148 -27.25 -4.13 -23.92
CA SER A 148 -28.38 -5.05 -23.72
C SER A 148 -29.71 -4.34 -23.40
N MET A 149 -29.62 -3.15 -22.80
CA MET A 149 -30.77 -2.30 -22.46
C MET A 149 -31.22 -1.38 -23.60
N MET A 150 -30.41 -1.26 -24.66
CA MET A 150 -30.66 -0.41 -25.82
C MET A 150 -31.42 -1.18 -26.91
N ASP A 151 -32.56 -0.66 -27.36
CA ASP A 151 -33.29 -1.13 -28.53
C ASP A 151 -33.28 -0.04 -29.62
N PHE A 152 -33.00 -0.41 -30.87
CA PHE A 152 -33.03 0.51 -32.02
C PHE A 152 -34.24 0.24 -32.93
N HIS A 153 -34.96 1.30 -33.30
CA HIS A 153 -36.04 1.23 -34.29
C HIS A 153 -35.80 2.25 -35.42
N PRO A 154 -35.77 1.86 -36.70
CA PRO A 154 -35.38 2.74 -37.81
C PRO A 154 -36.15 4.06 -37.93
N ALA A 155 -37.43 4.08 -37.51
CA ALA A 155 -38.28 5.28 -37.57
C ALA A 155 -38.23 6.15 -36.29
N LYS A 156 -37.88 5.57 -35.13
CA LYS A 156 -37.89 6.26 -33.81
C LYS A 156 -36.49 6.51 -33.24
N GLY A 157 -35.46 5.87 -33.80
CA GLY A 157 -34.09 5.93 -33.29
C GLY A 157 -33.84 4.98 -32.12
N TYR A 158 -32.92 5.36 -31.24
CA TYR A 158 -32.54 4.60 -30.05
C TYR A 158 -33.54 4.79 -28.92
N SER A 159 -33.93 3.69 -28.28
CA SER A 159 -34.81 3.65 -27.11
C SER A 159 -34.18 2.82 -25.99
N TRP A 160 -34.43 3.19 -24.75
CA TRP A 160 -33.89 2.51 -23.56
C TRP A 160 -35.00 1.72 -22.87
N LYS A 161 -34.75 0.44 -22.57
CA LYS A 161 -35.65 -0.37 -21.75
C LYS A 161 -35.63 0.17 -20.32
N THR A 162 -36.66 0.94 -19.94
CA THR A 162 -36.87 1.27 -18.54
C THR A 162 -37.42 0.03 -17.82
N SER A 163 -37.04 -0.18 -16.55
CA SER A 163 -37.43 -1.37 -15.77
C SER A 163 -38.96 -1.57 -15.65
N ALA A 164 -39.76 -0.58 -16.03
CA ALA A 164 -41.22 -0.65 -16.11
C ALA A 164 -41.74 -1.38 -17.36
N ASP A 165 -40.96 -1.50 -18.44
CA ASP A 165 -41.36 -2.22 -19.66
C ASP A 165 -40.98 -3.71 -19.61
N THR A 166 -39.97 -4.08 -18.81
CA THR A 166 -39.58 -5.48 -18.60
C THR A 166 -40.67 -6.25 -17.83
N SER A 167 -41.41 -5.59 -16.94
CA SER A 167 -42.52 -6.20 -16.18
C SER A 167 -43.83 -6.30 -16.97
N LYS A 168 -43.99 -5.54 -18.07
CA LYS A 168 -45.19 -5.61 -18.94
C LYS A 168 -45.10 -6.70 -20.00
N LYS A 169 -43.89 -7.04 -20.47
CA LYS A 169 -43.69 -8.12 -21.47
C LYS A 169 -43.85 -9.54 -20.93
N SER A 170 -43.81 -9.76 -19.61
CA SER A 170 -44.11 -11.06 -19.00
C SER A 170 -45.59 -11.33 -18.78
N ALA A 171 -46.48 -10.34 -19.01
CA ALA A 171 -47.93 -10.47 -18.77
C ALA A 171 -48.76 -10.61 -20.07
N SER A 172 -48.18 -10.46 -21.26
CA SER A 172 -48.93 -10.40 -22.52
C SER A 172 -48.78 -11.62 -23.45
N SER A 173 -48.34 -12.78 -22.94
CA SER A 173 -48.18 -14.00 -23.74
C SER A 173 -48.94 -15.20 -23.19
N SER A 174 -50.15 -15.00 -22.67
CA SER A 174 -51.03 -16.10 -22.28
C SER A 174 -52.48 -15.80 -22.62
N GLU A 175 -52.92 -16.14 -23.83
CA GLU A 175 -54.32 -16.49 -24.10
C GLU A 175 -54.49 -17.16 -25.48
N LYS A 176 -54.46 -18.51 -25.48
CA LYS A 176 -55.40 -19.44 -26.15
C LYS A 176 -55.00 -20.91 -25.86
N SER A 177 -55.80 -21.51 -24.97
CA SER A 177 -56.04 -22.88 -24.43
C SER A 177 -55.65 -24.15 -25.24
N PRO A 178 -55.84 -25.41 -24.72
CA PRO A 178 -55.65 -25.99 -23.37
C PRO A 178 -54.96 -27.40 -23.31
N LEU A 179 -54.49 -27.77 -22.10
CA LEU A 179 -54.38 -29.11 -21.45
C LEU A 179 -53.60 -30.29 -22.11
N THR A 180 -52.51 -30.75 -21.45
CA THR A 180 -52.38 -32.11 -20.87
C THR A 180 -51.09 -32.34 -20.04
N ALA A 181 -51.30 -32.80 -18.79
CA ALA A 181 -50.51 -33.72 -17.95
C ALA A 181 -48.98 -33.58 -17.73
N LYS A 182 -48.64 -33.21 -16.48
CA LYS A 182 -47.86 -33.98 -15.47
C LYS A 182 -46.41 -34.38 -15.79
N SER A 183 -45.45 -33.81 -15.03
CA SER A 183 -44.50 -34.57 -14.20
C SER A 183 -43.60 -33.65 -13.35
N ALA A 184 -43.29 -34.14 -12.15
CA ALA A 184 -42.50 -33.50 -11.11
C ALA A 184 -41.00 -33.76 -11.27
N SER A 185 -40.13 -32.86 -10.79
CA SER A 185 -38.88 -33.21 -10.09
C SER A 185 -38.15 -31.99 -9.50
N THR A 186 -38.01 -32.03 -8.17
CA THR A 186 -36.78 -31.81 -7.38
C THR A 186 -36.14 -30.41 -7.33
N ASN A 187 -36.45 -29.68 -6.25
CA ASN A 187 -35.67 -28.56 -5.73
C ASN A 187 -34.54 -29.06 -4.81
N THR A 188 -33.27 -28.86 -5.20
CA THR A 188 -32.12 -28.83 -4.28
C THR A 188 -30.87 -28.27 -4.99
N ALA A 189 -30.72 -26.95 -5.10
CA ALA A 189 -29.42 -26.25 -5.31
C ALA A 189 -29.61 -24.72 -5.44
N SER A 190 -29.83 -23.99 -4.34
CA SER A 190 -29.92 -22.51 -4.42
C SER A 190 -29.57 -21.79 -3.11
N THR A 191 -28.45 -22.14 -2.47
CA THR A 191 -28.01 -21.44 -1.23
C THR A 191 -26.61 -20.80 -1.33
N SER A 192 -25.78 -21.12 -2.34
CA SER A 192 -24.39 -20.64 -2.41
C SER A 192 -24.15 -19.39 -3.27
N HIS A 193 -25.06 -19.06 -4.20
CA HIS A 193 -24.88 -17.94 -5.14
C HIS A 193 -25.40 -16.58 -4.61
N THR A 194 -26.34 -16.59 -3.66
CA THR A 194 -26.98 -15.38 -3.13
C THR A 194 -26.10 -14.61 -2.13
N ALA A 195 -25.21 -15.31 -1.41
CA ALA A 195 -24.33 -14.66 -0.44
C ALA A 195 -23.23 -13.83 -1.12
N LYS A 196 -22.60 -14.36 -2.19
CA LYS A 196 -21.53 -13.67 -2.93
C LYS A 196 -22.05 -12.48 -3.74
N SER A 197 -23.29 -12.54 -4.23
CA SER A 197 -23.92 -11.40 -4.92
C SER A 197 -24.20 -10.24 -3.95
N ASN A 198 -24.57 -10.55 -2.72
CA ASN A 198 -24.89 -9.54 -1.71
C ASN A 198 -23.64 -8.80 -1.21
N LEU A 199 -22.50 -9.48 -1.01
CA LEU A 199 -21.25 -8.81 -0.66
C LEU A 199 -20.74 -7.90 -1.79
N ARG A 200 -20.81 -8.36 -3.04
CA ARG A 200 -20.40 -7.56 -4.22
C ARG A 200 -21.33 -6.35 -4.45
N ALA A 201 -22.62 -6.51 -4.15
CA ALA A 201 -23.58 -5.40 -4.13
C ALA A 201 -23.26 -4.40 -3.00
N GLN A 202 -22.85 -4.88 -1.82
CA GLN A 202 -22.49 -4.00 -0.70
C GLN A 202 -21.20 -3.22 -0.99
N GLU A 203 -20.17 -3.86 -1.54
CA GLU A 203 -18.92 -3.21 -1.95
C GLU A 203 -19.14 -2.12 -3.01
N THR A 204 -20.01 -2.39 -3.98
CA THR A 204 -20.35 -1.40 -5.01
C THR A 204 -21.14 -0.22 -4.46
N GLN A 205 -22.00 -0.41 -3.46
CA GLN A 205 -22.71 0.70 -2.79
C GLN A 205 -21.78 1.55 -1.93
N VAL A 206 -20.85 0.93 -1.20
CA VAL A 206 -19.85 1.66 -0.39
C VAL A 206 -18.94 2.50 -1.29
N PHE A 207 -18.49 1.94 -2.41
CA PHE A 207 -17.69 2.68 -3.39
C PHE A 207 -18.45 3.86 -3.99
N ARG A 208 -19.72 3.67 -4.37
CA ARG A 208 -20.59 4.75 -4.88
C ARG A 208 -20.78 5.87 -3.85
N HIS A 209 -21.06 5.50 -2.59
CA HIS A 209 -21.19 6.47 -1.51
C HIS A 209 -19.93 7.32 -1.33
N TRP A 210 -18.75 6.69 -1.35
CA TRP A 210 -17.49 7.42 -1.22
C TRP A 210 -17.21 8.35 -2.41
N MET A 211 -17.55 7.90 -3.63
CA MET A 211 -17.46 8.73 -4.84
C MET A 211 -18.39 9.95 -4.79
N ASP A 212 -19.63 9.78 -4.32
CA ASP A 212 -20.58 10.88 -4.18
C ASP A 212 -20.08 11.91 -3.15
N ARG A 213 -19.52 11.47 -2.01
CA ARG A 213 -18.89 12.38 -1.04
C ARG A 213 -17.64 13.09 -1.58
N ALA A 214 -16.85 12.41 -2.41
CA ALA A 214 -15.70 13.03 -3.06
C ALA A 214 -16.14 14.13 -4.06
N ILE A 215 -17.22 13.90 -4.79
CA ILE A 215 -17.81 14.88 -5.72
C ILE A 215 -18.39 16.07 -4.95
N GLU A 216 -19.10 15.85 -3.85
CA GLU A 216 -19.63 16.92 -2.99
C GLU A 216 -18.52 17.77 -2.36
N THR A 217 -17.47 17.13 -1.83
CA THR A 217 -16.34 17.89 -1.24
C THR A 217 -15.56 18.67 -2.28
N ALA A 218 -15.41 18.13 -3.50
CA ALA A 218 -14.80 18.85 -4.61
C ALA A 218 -15.67 20.02 -5.08
N SER A 219 -17.00 19.85 -5.18
CA SER A 219 -17.91 20.92 -5.59
C SER A 219 -17.94 22.07 -4.58
N ILE A 220 -17.89 21.78 -3.28
CA ILE A 220 -17.77 22.79 -2.21
C ILE A 220 -16.47 23.59 -2.34
N LYS A 221 -15.34 22.92 -2.62
CA LYS A 221 -14.06 23.61 -2.83
C LYS A 221 -14.06 24.50 -4.06
N VAL A 222 -14.72 24.07 -5.14
CA VAL A 222 -14.86 24.86 -6.37
C VAL A 222 -15.77 26.07 -6.16
N THR A 223 -16.87 25.94 -5.43
CA THR A 223 -17.75 27.07 -5.11
C THR A 223 -17.10 28.06 -4.15
N GLN A 224 -16.37 27.57 -3.15
CA GLN A 224 -15.56 28.41 -2.25
C GLN A 224 -14.47 29.17 -3.01
N ALA A 225 -13.78 28.51 -3.95
CA ALA A 225 -12.80 29.17 -4.82
C ALA A 225 -13.44 30.22 -5.74
N ARG A 226 -14.69 30.00 -6.18
CA ARG A 226 -15.46 30.97 -6.99
C ARG A 226 -15.83 32.22 -6.18
N GLN A 227 -16.23 32.05 -4.91
CA GLN A 227 -16.58 33.17 -4.03
C GLN A 227 -15.39 34.08 -3.69
N ILE A 228 -14.17 33.55 -3.69
CA ILE A 228 -12.94 34.33 -3.48
C ILE A 228 -12.60 35.20 -4.70
N ILE A 229 -13.11 34.86 -5.89
CA ILE A 229 -12.84 35.60 -7.14
C ILE A 229 -13.84 36.75 -7.34
N ASP A 230 -15.04 36.67 -6.77
CA ASP A 230 -16.11 37.68 -6.94
C ASP A 230 -16.07 38.84 -5.90
N THR A 231 -15.03 38.95 -5.08
CA THR A 231 -14.86 40.11 -4.17
C THR A 231 -14.12 41.24 -4.90
N PRO A 232 -14.74 42.41 -5.16
CA PRO A 232 -14.06 43.51 -5.84
C PRO A 232 -12.98 44.13 -4.96
N GLU A 233 -11.81 44.36 -5.54
CA GLU A 233 -10.65 45.01 -4.92
C GLU A 233 -10.99 46.43 -4.43
N SER A 234 -11.18 46.59 -3.12
CA SER A 234 -10.84 47.82 -2.42
C SER A 234 -10.27 47.46 -1.06
N GLU A 235 -9.10 48.01 -0.74
CA GLU A 235 -8.30 47.88 0.49
C GLU A 235 -7.06 46.97 0.38
N LYS A 236 -6.10 47.42 -0.43
CA LYS A 236 -4.67 47.19 -0.17
C LYS A 236 -3.98 48.52 0.04
N MET A 237 -4.05 49.09 1.25
CA MET A 237 -3.01 49.95 1.84
C MET A 237 -3.32 50.10 3.34
N ASN A 238 -2.65 49.33 4.20
CA ASN A 238 -1.97 49.81 5.42
C ASN A 238 -1.54 48.67 6.35
N ALA A 239 -0.41 48.92 7.01
CA ALA A 239 0.12 48.25 8.20
C ALA A 239 0.89 46.93 8.00
N THR A 240 2.19 47.12 7.80
CA THR A 240 3.30 46.34 8.34
C THR A 240 3.10 45.95 9.82
N GLY A 241 3.42 44.70 10.18
CA GLY A 241 3.86 44.35 11.54
C GLY A 241 3.25 43.08 12.15
N ALA A 242 4.12 42.32 12.80
CA ALA A 242 3.85 41.26 13.78
C ALA A 242 3.46 39.86 13.25
N ILE A 243 4.48 38.99 13.32
CA ILE A 243 4.36 37.55 13.53
C ILE A 243 3.63 37.35 14.86
N ASP A 244 2.50 36.66 14.86
CA ASP A 244 2.11 35.84 16.01
C ASP A 244 1.11 34.74 15.59
N SER A 245 1.40 33.53 16.06
CA SER A 245 0.53 32.36 15.98
C SER A 245 -0.73 32.57 16.83
N PRO A 246 -1.88 32.00 16.46
CA PRO A 246 -2.89 31.66 17.45
C PRO A 246 -3.11 30.14 17.47
N ASN A 247 -2.70 29.52 18.57
CA ASN A 247 -3.34 28.30 19.06
C ASN A 247 -4.10 28.64 20.35
N SER A 248 -5.15 27.85 20.60
CA SER A 248 -6.00 27.81 21.81
C SER A 248 -7.24 28.74 21.72
N GLN A 249 -8.46 28.32 22.05
CA GLN A 249 -8.89 27.40 23.10
C GLN A 249 -10.32 26.89 22.85
N LEU A 250 -10.53 25.58 22.99
CA LEU A 250 -11.74 25.03 23.60
C LEU A 250 -11.35 24.70 25.04
N ARG A 251 -12.06 25.32 25.98
CA ARG A 251 -11.97 25.07 27.42
C ARG A 251 -12.73 23.80 27.76
N ASP A 252 -12.23 23.05 28.75
CA ASP A 252 -13.06 22.60 29.86
C ASP A 252 -12.19 22.34 31.10
N ASP A 253 -12.78 22.75 32.23
CA ASP A 253 -12.21 22.87 33.57
C ASP A 253 -11.92 21.51 34.24
N ILE A 254 -10.90 21.48 35.12
CA ILE A 254 -10.97 20.87 36.47
C ILE A 254 -9.71 21.23 37.28
N SER A 255 -9.94 22.00 38.36
CA SER A 255 -9.28 22.00 39.69
C SER A 255 -7.98 21.18 39.82
N GLY A 256 -6.81 21.69 40.22
CA GLY A 256 -6.56 22.67 41.28
C GLY A 256 -5.70 22.03 42.39
N LYS A 257 -4.38 22.31 42.42
CA LYS A 257 -3.55 22.52 43.62
C LYS A 257 -2.09 22.81 43.24
N ARG A 258 -1.64 23.98 43.69
CA ARG A 258 -0.32 24.57 43.50
C ARG A 258 0.53 24.29 44.74
N SER A 259 1.81 23.94 44.59
CA SER A 259 2.83 24.44 45.51
C SER A 259 4.15 24.63 44.78
N ARG A 260 4.81 25.72 45.15
CA ARG A 260 6.01 26.35 44.57
C ARG A 260 7.27 25.59 45.03
N LYS A 261 8.40 25.73 44.31
CA LYS A 261 9.56 26.57 44.72
C LYS A 261 10.83 26.29 43.89
N ARG A 262 11.24 27.35 43.17
CA ARG A 262 12.58 27.87 42.82
C ARG A 262 13.79 26.94 42.60
N MET A 263 14.43 27.22 41.46
CA MET A 263 15.83 26.97 41.06
C MET A 263 16.84 27.55 42.05
N ASP A 264 18.04 26.96 42.11
CA ASP A 264 19.27 27.75 42.05
C ASP A 264 20.44 26.93 41.46
N GLU A 265 21.21 27.60 40.61
CA GLU A 265 22.41 27.11 39.94
C GLU A 265 23.61 27.15 40.90
N GLY A 266 24.57 26.24 40.71
CA GLY A 266 25.82 26.21 41.47
C GLY A 266 26.97 25.68 40.63
N ASN A 267 27.49 26.51 39.74
CA ASN A 267 28.74 26.28 39.02
C ASN A 267 29.89 26.99 39.77
N THR A 268 30.86 26.22 40.29
CA THR A 268 32.10 26.76 40.86
C THR A 268 33.34 25.99 40.36
N THR A 269 34.01 26.59 39.38
CA THR A 269 35.45 26.95 39.37
C THR A 269 36.54 25.95 39.80
N ASN A 270 37.39 25.61 38.81
CA ASN A 270 38.85 25.84 38.74
C ASN A 270 39.88 25.11 39.65
N ARG A 271 40.85 24.50 38.94
CA ARG A 271 42.32 24.73 38.94
C ARG A 271 43.28 23.76 39.66
N LYS A 272 44.36 23.48 38.89
CA LYS A 272 45.76 23.10 39.23
C LYS A 272 45.97 21.62 39.58
N LYS A 273 47.04 20.92 39.18
CA LYS A 273 48.39 21.27 38.67
C LYS A 273 49.10 19.95 38.25
N LYS A 274 50.07 20.02 37.30
CA LYS A 274 51.41 19.34 37.21
C LYS A 274 51.56 17.85 37.61
N ALA A 275 52.44 17.01 37.07
CA ALA A 275 53.45 17.03 36.01
C ALA A 275 54.04 15.60 35.91
N THR A 276 54.62 15.25 34.76
CA THR A 276 55.78 14.36 34.53
C THR A 276 56.09 13.22 35.51
N LYS A 277 56.08 11.97 35.03
CA LYS A 277 57.28 11.23 34.63
C LYS A 277 56.89 10.07 33.72
#